data_AF-A0A0N8PVM1-F1
#
_entry.id   AF-A0A0N8PVM1-F1
#
_cell.length_a   1.000
_cell.length_b   1.000
_cell.length_c   1.000
_cell.angle_alpha   90.00
_cell.angle_beta   90.00
_cell.angle_gamma   90.00
#
_symmetry.space_group_name_H-M   'P 1'
#
loop_
_entity.id
_entity.type
_entity.pdbx_description
1 polymer ?
#
loop_
_entity_poly.entity_id
_entity_poly.type
_entity_poly.pdbx_seq_one_letter_code
_entity_poly.pdbx_strand_id
1 'polypeptide(L)'
;MPRRALKERIVTVPQVKRMLESIGEEALDQFQRRSLDYAAKFSRVDADTAEKLVKKLVEQFELEEEEAVQIVNCMPESLEEIRVFLAGGRKIVETSKLEGILSLLNEHRKGE
;
A
#
# COMPACT_ATOMS: atom_id res chain seq x y z
N MET A 1 -2.97 -24.35 -24.83
CA MET A 1 -3.50 -22.99 -25.10
C MET A 1 -2.84 -22.01 -24.14
N PRO A 2 -2.31 -20.88 -24.59
CA PRO A 2 -1.77 -19.86 -23.68
C PRO A 2 -2.89 -19.28 -22.82
N ARG A 3 -2.66 -19.18 -21.51
CA ARG A 3 -3.59 -18.49 -20.59
C ARG A 3 -3.40 -16.98 -20.78
N ARG A 4 -4.49 -16.24 -20.98
CA ARG A 4 -4.48 -14.77 -21.09
C ARG A 4 -4.95 -14.16 -19.77
N ALA A 5 -4.22 -13.19 -19.24
CA ALA A 5 -4.66 -12.42 -18.09
C ALA A 5 -5.86 -11.54 -18.50
N LEU A 6 -6.97 -11.66 -17.77
CA LEU A 6 -8.19 -10.88 -18.00
C LEU A 6 -8.19 -9.56 -17.21
N LYS A 7 -7.51 -9.55 -16.06
CA LYS A 7 -7.43 -8.41 -15.16
C LYS A 7 -6.15 -8.51 -14.35
N GLU A 8 -5.47 -7.38 -14.19
CA GLU A 8 -4.35 -7.18 -13.29
C GLU A 8 -4.73 -6.08 -12.30
N ARG A 9 -4.25 -6.23 -11.06
CA ARG A 9 -4.42 -5.23 -10.01
C ARG A 9 -3.20 -5.23 -9.13
N ILE A 10 -2.87 -4.05 -8.63
CA ILE A 10 -1.75 -3.88 -7.70
C ILE A 10 -2.30 -4.12 -6.29
N VAL A 11 -1.51 -4.75 -5.44
CA VAL A 11 -1.92 -5.11 -4.09
C VAL A 11 -0.90 -4.60 -3.07
N THR A 12 -1.41 -4.19 -1.91
CA THR A 12 -0.58 -3.71 -0.80
C THR A 12 0.02 -4.86 -0.01
N VAL A 13 1.09 -4.61 0.75
CA VAL A 13 1.71 -5.60 1.64
C VAL A 13 0.71 -6.16 2.67
N PRO A 14 -0.15 -5.34 3.31
CA PRO A 14 -1.24 -5.85 4.16
C PRO A 14 -2.22 -6.79 3.44
N GLN A 15 -2.56 -6.50 2.17
CA GLN A 15 -3.42 -7.38 1.37
C GLN A 15 -2.72 -8.70 1.04
N VAL A 16 -1.43 -8.64 0.68
CA VAL A 16 -0.60 -9.83 0.43
C VAL A 16 -0.53 -10.71 1.69
N LYS A 17 -0.32 -10.11 2.86
CA LYS A 17 -0.34 -10.80 4.16
C LYS A 17 -1.63 -11.60 4.32
N ARG A 18 -2.79 -10.94 4.19
CA ARG A 18 -4.11 -11.59 4.31
C ARG A 18 -4.29 -12.72 3.30
N MET A 19 -3.86 -12.52 2.05
CA MET A 19 -3.97 -13.56 1.01
C MET A 19 -3.15 -14.80 1.34
N LEU A 20 -1.90 -14.62 1.78
CA LEU A 20 -1.02 -15.73 2.16
C LEU A 20 -1.48 -16.44 3.43
N GLU A 21 -1.94 -15.70 4.45
CA GLU A 21 -2.54 -16.28 5.66
C GLU A 21 -3.79 -17.11 5.34
N SER A 22 -4.62 -16.66 4.39
CA SER A 22 -5.84 -17.36 3.99
C SER A 22 -5.59 -18.69 3.28
N ILE A 23 -4.40 -18.88 2.69
CA ILE A 23 -3.98 -20.15 2.07
C ILE A 23 -3.55 -21.15 3.15
N GLY A 24 -3.05 -20.65 4.29
CA GLY A 24 -2.52 -21.44 5.40
C GLY A 24 -1.04 -21.77 5.22
N GLU A 25 -0.24 -21.50 6.25
CA GLU A 25 1.24 -21.62 6.19
C GLU A 25 1.73 -23.00 5.74
N GLU A 26 1.03 -24.06 6.12
CA GLU A 26 1.38 -25.43 5.76
C GLU A 26 1.29 -25.70 4.26
N ALA A 27 0.39 -25.00 3.56
CA ALA A 27 0.20 -25.11 2.11
C ALA A 27 1.12 -24.18 1.29
N LEU A 28 1.88 -23.30 1.95
CA LEU A 28 2.79 -22.37 1.30
C LEU A 28 4.15 -23.02 0.99
N ASP A 29 4.68 -22.74 -0.19
CA ASP A 29 6.06 -23.09 -0.55
C ASP A 29 7.10 -22.22 0.18
N GLN A 30 8.39 -22.54 0.02
CA GLN A 30 9.47 -21.84 0.71
C GLN A 30 9.53 -20.32 0.37
N PHE A 31 9.24 -19.94 -0.87
CA PHE A 31 9.26 -18.53 -1.27
C PHE A 31 8.04 -17.79 -0.75
N GLN A 32 6.87 -18.41 -0.81
CA GLN A 32 5.63 -17.87 -0.26
C GLN A 32 5.70 -17.69 1.26
N ARG A 33 6.29 -18.65 1.98
CA ARG A 33 6.54 -18.51 3.43
C ARG A 33 7.45 -17.32 3.76
N ARG A 34 8.51 -17.10 2.96
CA ARG A 34 9.38 -15.92 3.11
C ARG A 34 8.65 -14.62 2.81
N SER A 35 7.80 -14.61 1.79
CA SER A 35 6.94 -13.46 1.47
C SER A 35 5.93 -13.18 2.58
N LEU A 36 5.37 -14.23 3.21
CA LEU A 36 4.47 -14.08 4.35
C LEU A 36 5.22 -13.52 5.57
N ASP A 37 6.41 -14.02 5.89
CA ASP A 37 7.24 -13.49 6.99
C ASP A 37 7.55 -12.00 6.80
N TYR A 38 7.92 -11.61 5.57
CA TYR A 38 8.08 -10.20 5.22
C TYR A 38 6.76 -9.42 5.39
N ALA A 39 5.66 -9.90 4.82
CA ALA A 39 4.38 -9.20 4.88
C ALA A 39 3.86 -9.09 6.33
N ALA A 40 4.11 -10.09 7.18
CA ALA A 40 3.77 -10.07 8.59
C ALA A 40 4.52 -8.99 9.36
N LYS A 41 5.82 -8.81 9.08
CA LYS A 41 6.69 -7.81 9.73
C LYS A 41 6.46 -6.38 9.23
N PHE A 42 6.17 -6.20 7.95
CA PHE A 42 6.10 -4.89 7.31
C PHE A 42 4.67 -4.39 7.05
N SER A 43 3.64 -5.16 7.40
CA SER A 43 2.24 -4.70 7.34
C SER A 43 1.98 -3.65 8.42
N ARG A 44 2.01 -2.36 8.03
CA ARG A 44 1.80 -1.22 8.93
C ARG A 44 0.35 -1.05 9.41
N VAL A 45 -0.60 -1.44 8.57
CA VAL A 45 -2.05 -1.40 8.84
C VAL A 45 -2.69 -2.75 8.56
N ASP A 46 -3.95 -2.95 8.92
CA ASP A 46 -4.72 -4.12 8.49
C ASP A 46 -5.14 -4.02 7.01
N ALA A 47 -5.50 -5.16 6.40
CA ALA A 47 -5.82 -5.23 4.98
C ALA A 47 -7.06 -4.42 4.58
N ASP A 48 -8.07 -4.34 5.44
CA ASP A 48 -9.31 -3.60 5.16
C ASP A 48 -9.04 -2.09 5.20
N THR A 49 -8.25 -1.64 6.18
CA THR A 49 -7.77 -0.26 6.29
C THR A 49 -6.87 0.10 5.11
N ALA A 50 -5.95 -0.78 4.71
CA ALA A 50 -5.10 -0.57 3.55
C ALA A 50 -5.91 -0.35 2.26
N GLU A 51 -6.95 -1.17 2.03
CA GLU A 51 -7.81 -1.03 0.86
C GLU A 51 -8.58 0.31 0.87
N LYS A 52 -9.07 0.74 2.04
CA LYS A 52 -9.74 2.04 2.18
C LYS A 52 -8.79 3.20 1.92
N LEU A 53 -7.56 3.13 2.44
CA LEU A 53 -6.55 4.17 2.24
C LEU A 53 -6.17 4.30 0.77
N VAL A 54 -5.90 3.19 0.06
CA VAL A 54 -5.59 3.24 -1.37
C VAL A 54 -6.73 3.89 -2.16
N LYS A 55 -7.99 3.50 -1.91
CA LYS A 55 -9.14 4.12 -2.58
C LYS A 55 -9.22 5.63 -2.32
N LYS A 56 -9.11 6.06 -1.05
CA LYS A 56 -9.12 7.49 -0.71
C LYS A 56 -7.97 8.26 -1.38
N LEU A 57 -6.77 7.69 -1.41
CA LEU A 57 -5.60 8.31 -2.04
C LEU A 57 -5.77 8.49 -3.54
N VAL A 58 -6.34 7.49 -4.23
CA VAL A 58 -6.61 7.57 -5.68
C VAL A 58 -7.77 8.54 -5.96
N GLU A 59 -8.87 8.45 -5.22
CA GLU A 59 -10.10 9.23 -5.49
C GLU A 59 -10.01 10.69 -5.04
N GLN A 60 -9.48 10.95 -3.83
CA GLN A 60 -9.46 12.31 -3.24
C GLN A 60 -8.19 13.08 -3.59
N PHE A 61 -7.08 12.37 -3.74
CA PHE A 61 -5.77 12.96 -4.01
C PHE A 61 -5.27 12.65 -5.43
N GLU A 62 -6.09 12.05 -6.30
CA GLU A 62 -5.76 11.83 -7.72
C GLU A 62 -4.37 11.19 -7.93
N LEU A 63 -3.96 10.33 -7.00
CA LEU A 63 -2.70 9.60 -7.09
C LEU A 63 -2.84 8.41 -8.03
N GLU A 64 -1.75 8.03 -8.67
CA GLU A 64 -1.72 6.76 -9.40
C GLU A 64 -1.85 5.59 -8.42
N GLU A 65 -2.48 4.49 -8.83
CA GLU A 65 -2.70 3.32 -7.96
C GLU A 65 -1.36 2.77 -7.42
N GLU A 66 -0.30 2.82 -8.24
CA GLU A 66 1.06 2.47 -7.86
C GLU A 66 1.59 3.33 -6.71
N GLU A 67 1.47 4.66 -6.82
CA GLU A 67 1.92 5.61 -5.81
C GLU A 67 1.14 5.42 -4.50
N ALA A 68 -0.19 5.28 -4.60
CA ALA A 68 -1.06 5.06 -3.46
C ALA A 68 -0.71 3.76 -2.71
N VAL A 69 -0.44 2.68 -3.44
CA VAL A 69 -0.02 1.40 -2.85
C VAL A 69 1.31 1.55 -2.11
N GLN A 70 2.30 2.23 -2.69
CA GLN A 70 3.61 2.43 -2.04
C GLN A 70 3.49 3.31 -0.78
N ILE A 71 2.71 4.39 -0.85
CA ILE A 71 2.45 5.26 0.31
C ILE A 71 1.83 4.45 1.46
N VAL A 72 0.84 3.60 1.18
CA VAL A 72 0.19 2.76 2.20
C VAL A 72 1.14 1.69 2.75
N ASN A 73 2.04 1.14 1.93
CA ASN A 73 3.03 0.17 2.40
C ASN A 73 4.07 0.81 3.34
N CYS A 74 4.49 2.05 3.04
CA CYS A 74 5.54 2.73 3.78
C CYS A 74 5.03 3.55 4.97
N MET A 75 3.78 4.04 4.95
CA MET A 75 3.19 4.92 5.96
C MET A 75 4.11 6.11 6.33
N PRO A 76 4.40 7.01 5.37
CA PRO A 76 5.34 8.12 5.58
C PRO A 76 4.88 9.10 6.65
N GLU A 77 5.83 9.62 7.45
CA GLU A 77 5.55 10.49 8.62
C GLU A 77 5.82 11.98 8.36
N SER A 78 6.46 12.29 7.23
CA SER A 78 6.86 13.63 6.86
C SER A 78 6.44 13.97 5.43
N LEU A 79 6.31 15.27 5.14
CA LEU A 79 5.99 15.75 3.79
C LEU A 79 7.12 15.39 2.81
N GLU A 80 8.36 15.40 3.29
CA GLU A 80 9.57 15.02 2.57
C GLU A 80 9.52 13.56 2.13
N GLU A 81 9.12 12.64 3.01
CA GLU A 81 8.93 11.23 2.65
C GLU A 81 7.82 11.05 1.61
N ILE A 82 6.68 11.74 1.76
CA ILE A 82 5.58 11.66 0.77
C ILE A 82 6.07 12.11 -0.61
N ARG A 83 6.88 13.18 -0.67
CA ARG A 83 7.44 13.67 -1.94
C ARG A 83 8.29 12.64 -2.67
N VAL A 84 8.96 11.72 -1.96
CA VAL A 84 9.77 10.67 -2.61
C VAL A 84 8.91 9.76 -3.48
N PHE A 85 7.68 9.47 -3.04
CA PHE A 85 6.74 8.61 -3.80
C PHE A 85 6.14 9.32 -5.01
N LEU A 86 6.05 10.65 -4.98
CA LEU A 86 5.44 11.47 -6.04
C LEU A 86 6.47 12.05 -7.02
N ALA A 87 7.77 11.93 -6.72
CA ALA A 87 8.86 12.52 -7.50
C ALA A 87 9.02 11.93 -8.91
N GLY A 88 8.41 10.77 -9.18
CA GLY A 88 8.36 10.17 -10.52
C GLY A 88 7.43 10.91 -11.48
N GLY A 89 6.44 11.65 -10.95
CA GLY A 89 5.53 12.47 -11.72
C GLY A 89 6.13 13.84 -12.01
N ARG A 90 6.08 14.30 -13.27
CA ARG A 90 6.45 15.68 -13.67
C ARG A 90 5.51 16.76 -13.11
N LYS A 91 4.69 16.44 -12.09
CA LYS A 91 3.66 17.30 -11.52
C LYS A 91 4.17 17.92 -10.23
N ILE A 92 4.10 19.24 -10.16
CA ILE A 92 4.33 19.96 -8.90
C ILE A 92 3.15 19.65 -7.99
N VAL A 93 3.41 18.98 -6.86
CA VAL A 93 2.39 18.68 -5.86
C VAL A 93 2.38 19.82 -4.84
N GLU A 94 1.22 20.45 -4.66
CA GLU A 94 1.05 21.53 -3.69
C GLU A 94 1.25 21.02 -2.25
N THR A 95 1.83 21.86 -1.39
CA THR A 95 2.07 21.53 0.02
C THR A 95 0.77 21.17 0.76
N SER A 96 -0.32 21.88 0.47
CA SER A 96 -1.67 21.61 1.00
C SER A 96 -2.13 20.17 0.74
N LYS A 97 -1.84 19.65 -0.45
CA LYS A 97 -2.16 18.27 -0.86
C LYS A 97 -1.33 17.25 -0.07
N LEU A 98 -0.04 17.53 0.12
CA LEU A 98 0.86 16.69 0.92
C LEU A 98 0.43 16.63 2.39
N GLU A 99 0.04 17.78 2.96
CA GLU A 99 -0.49 17.88 4.32
C GLU A 99 -1.80 17.09 4.49
N GLY A 100 -2.68 17.13 3.49
CA GLY A 100 -3.91 16.34 3.46
C GLY A 100 -3.64 14.84 3.42
N ILE A 101 -2.67 14.39 2.60
CA ILE A 101 -2.24 12.98 2.58
C ILE A 101 -1.70 12.57 3.95
N LEU A 102 -0.79 13.36 4.52
CA LEU A 102 -0.18 13.06 5.81
C LEU A 102 -1.24 12.96 6.93
N SER A 103 -2.21 13.88 6.92
CA SER A 103 -3.32 13.87 7.87
C SER A 103 -4.17 12.60 7.75
N LEU A 104 -4.53 12.21 6.53
CA LEU A 104 -5.28 10.97 6.28
C LEU A 104 -4.51 9.73 6.79
N LEU A 105 -3.20 9.67 6.53
CA LEU A 105 -2.37 8.56 7.01
C LEU A 105 -2.31 8.52 8.54
N ASN A 106 -2.17 9.68 9.19
CA ASN A 106 -2.10 9.79 10.64
C ASN A 106 -3.38 9.31 11.33
N GLU A 107 -4.56 9.54 10.75
CA GLU A 107 -5.84 9.01 11.27
C GLU A 107 -5.88 7.48 11.35
N HIS A 108 -5.09 6.79 10.50
CA HIS A 108 -5.12 5.34 10.36
C HIS A 108 -3.83 4.68 10.87
N ARG A 109 -2.92 5.46 11.46
CA ARG A 109 -1.76 4.91 12.18
C ARG A 109 -2.27 4.19 13.42
N LYS A 110 -1.88 2.93 13.57
CA LYS A 110 -1.95 2.30 14.89
C LYS A 110 -0.97 3.06 15.76
N GLY A 111 -1.46 3.79 16.76
CA GLY A 111 -0.61 4.30 17.82
C GLY A 111 0.15 3.13 18.42
N GLU A 112 1.47 3.28 18.57
CA GLU A 112 2.29 2.33 19.32
C GLU A 112 1.81 2.21 20.78
#